data_AF-A0A1B6Y6Y6-F1
#
_entry.id   AF-A0A1B6Y6Y6-F1
#
_cell.length_a   1.000
_cell.length_b   1.000
_cell.length_c   1.000
_cell.angle_alpha   90.00
_cell.angle_beta   90.00
_cell.angle_gamma   90.00
#
_symmetry.space_group_name_H-M   'P 1'
#
loop_
_entity.id
_entity.type
_entity.pdbx_description
1 polymer ?
#
loop_
_entity_poly.entity_id
_entity_poly.type
_entity_poly.pdbx_seq_one_letter_code
_entity_poly.pdbx_strand_id
1 'polypeptide(L)'
;MKYDQQLEELISLLLQSSENHWANYFTEALYLYNSGEKNKSYKKVLGAYGGMGSFNDIGLNFITNEEVERVLEIKKWLYSYSKKHKKNIFGF
;
A
#
# COMPACT_ATOMS: atom_id res chain seq x y z
N MET A 1 4.53 0.77 -14.57
CA MET A 1 3.63 1.64 -13.78
C MET A 1 4.44 2.37 -12.73
N LYS A 2 4.09 3.61 -12.42
CA LYS A 2 4.75 4.40 -11.37
C LYS A 2 4.17 4.05 -9.99
N TYR A 3 4.93 4.33 -8.92
CA TYR A 3 4.57 3.94 -7.55
C TYR A 3 3.35 4.67 -7.00
N ASP A 4 3.26 5.98 -7.28
CA ASP A 4 2.11 6.84 -7.01
C ASP A 4 0.83 6.30 -7.65
N GLN A 5 0.88 5.94 -8.95
CA GLN A 5 -0.27 5.39 -9.66
C GLN A 5 -0.78 4.08 -9.05
N GLN A 6 0.13 3.23 -8.56
CA GLN A 6 -0.23 1.98 -7.87
C GLN A 6 -0.88 2.24 -6.51
N LEU A 7 -0.47 3.29 -5.80
CA LEU A 7 -1.13 3.71 -4.57
C LEU A 7 -2.52 4.30 -4.85
N GLU A 8 -2.67 5.15 -5.86
CA GLU A 8 -3.96 5.73 -6.26
C GLU A 8 -4.99 4.66 -6.64
N GLU A 9 -4.55 3.67 -7.43
CA GLU A 9 -5.38 2.54 -7.82
C GLU A 9 -5.80 1.71 -6.60
N LEU A 10 -4.87 1.41 -5.69
CA LEU A 10 -5.17 0.69 -4.46
C LEU A 10 -6.18 1.44 -3.57
N ILE A 11 -5.99 2.74 -3.39
CA ILE A 11 -6.89 3.59 -2.59
C ILE A 11 -8.30 3.54 -3.17
N SER A 12 -8.42 3.62 -4.50
CA SER A 12 -9.72 3.58 -5.19
C SER A 12 -10.45 2.25 -4.95
N LEU A 13 -9.75 1.12 -5.08
CA LEU A 13 -10.30 -0.22 -4.82
C LEU A 13 -10.70 -0.42 -3.35
N LEU A 14 -9.94 0.15 -2.42
CA LEU A 14 -10.25 0.11 -0.98
C LEU A 14 -11.48 0.96 -0.63
N LEU A 15 -11.62 2.14 -1.24
CA LEU A 15 -12.83 2.96 -1.07
C LEU A 15 -14.08 2.27 -1.63
N GLN A 16 -13.97 1.60 -2.77
CA GLN A 16 -15.06 0.81 -3.36
C GLN A 16 -15.50 -0.34 -2.45
N SER A 17 -14.57 -0.97 -1.74
CA SER A 17 -14.86 -2.03 -0.75
C SER A 17 -15.28 -1.52 0.62
N SER A 18 -15.44 -0.20 0.80
CA SER A 18 -15.69 0.44 2.11
C SER A 18 -14.58 0.20 3.15
N GLU A 19 -13.38 -0.18 2.72
CA GLU A 19 -12.17 -0.35 3.54
C GLU A 19 -11.50 1.00 3.83
N ASN A 20 -12.28 1.93 4.40
CA ASN A 20 -11.89 3.33 4.61
C ASN A 20 -10.63 3.47 5.47
N HIS A 21 -10.44 2.58 6.44
CA HIS A 21 -9.25 2.57 7.28
C HIS A 21 -7.96 2.44 6.44
N TRP A 22 -7.95 1.46 5.54
CA TRP A 22 -6.81 1.18 4.68
C TRP A 22 -6.68 2.19 3.55
N ALA A 23 -7.79 2.66 2.97
CA ALA A 23 -7.77 3.76 2.02
C ALA A 23 -7.10 5.00 2.60
N ASN A 24 -7.45 5.40 3.83
CA ASN A 24 -6.83 6.52 4.52
C ASN A 24 -5.34 6.26 4.82
N TYR A 25 -4.99 5.04 5.24
CA TYR A 25 -3.60 4.66 5.50
C TYR A 25 -2.71 4.81 4.25
N PHE A 26 -3.17 4.33 3.09
CA PHE A 26 -2.43 4.43 1.84
C PHE A 26 -2.47 5.84 1.23
N THR A 27 -3.52 6.62 1.50
CA THR A 27 -3.57 8.05 1.14
C THR A 27 -2.44 8.84 1.80
N GLU A 28 -2.17 8.58 3.08
CA GLU A 28 -1.05 9.21 3.78
C GLU A 28 0.31 8.72 3.22
N ALA A 29 0.42 7.46 2.81
CA ALA A 29 1.63 6.99 2.12
C ALA A 29 1.85 7.73 0.78
N LEU A 30 0.79 7.90 -0.01
CA LEU A 30 0.84 8.67 -1.26
C LEU A 30 1.24 10.13 -1.02
N TYR A 31 0.68 10.78 0.01
CA TYR A 31 1.08 12.13 0.40
C TYR A 31 2.57 12.22 0.76
N LEU A 32 3.10 11.28 1.54
CA LEU A 32 4.53 11.22 1.86
C LEU A 32 5.39 11.02 0.62
N TYR A 33 4.92 10.25 -0.37
CA TYR A 33 5.65 10.07 -1.62
C TYR A 33 5.71 11.38 -2.44
N ASN A 34 4.56 12.04 -2.60
CA ASN A 34 4.40 13.25 -3.41
C ASN A 34 5.08 14.48 -2.79
N SER A 35 5.18 14.53 -1.46
CA SER A 35 5.92 15.58 -0.72
C SER A 35 7.45 15.41 -0.77
N GLY A 36 7.95 14.36 -1.43
CA GLY A 36 9.39 14.07 -1.53
C GLY A 36 9.93 13.21 -0.38
N GLU A 37 9.12 12.91 0.64
CA GLU A 37 9.44 12.05 1.78
C GLU A 37 9.34 10.54 1.45
N LYS A 38 9.89 10.15 0.29
CA LYS A 38 9.74 8.80 -0.30
C LYS A 38 10.12 7.67 0.67
N ASN A 39 11.16 7.84 1.48
CA ASN A 39 11.57 6.81 2.44
C ASN A 39 10.53 6.59 3.55
N LYS A 40 9.83 7.66 4.00
CA LYS A 40 8.74 7.53 4.96
C LYS A 40 7.55 6.84 4.31
N SER A 41 7.23 7.17 3.06
CA SER A 41 6.21 6.45 2.27
C SER A 41 6.50 4.94 2.20
N TYR A 42 7.71 4.55 1.82
CA TYR A 42 8.08 3.13 1.71
C TYR A 42 8.00 2.41 3.06
N LYS A 43 8.45 3.04 4.15
CA LYS A 43 8.31 2.49 5.50
C LYS A 43 6.85 2.32 5.90
N LYS A 44 6.00 3.30 5.58
CA LYS A 44 4.57 3.24 5.87
C LYS A 44 3.90 2.10 5.12
N VAL A 45 4.14 1.99 3.81
CA VAL A 45 3.66 0.84 3.01
C VAL A 45 4.12 -0.47 3.62
N LEU A 46 5.42 -0.63 3.95
CA LEU A 46 5.92 -1.87 4.57
C LEU A 46 5.29 -2.15 5.94
N GLY A 47 4.98 -1.10 6.71
CA GLY A 47 4.30 -1.21 8.00
C GLY A 47 2.90 -1.81 7.89
N ALA A 48 2.21 -1.60 6.77
CA ALA A 48 0.90 -2.21 6.52
C ALA A 48 0.95 -3.75 6.44
N TYR A 49 2.11 -4.34 6.12
CA TYR A 49 2.26 -5.79 5.93
C TYR A 49 2.80 -6.53 7.17
N GLY A 50 3.05 -5.85 8.28
CA GLY A 50 3.62 -6.45 9.50
C GLY A 50 2.74 -6.23 10.74
N GLY A 51 2.28 -7.32 11.37
CA GLY A 51 1.48 -7.31 12.61
C GLY A 51 0.28 -8.26 12.58
N MET A 52 -0.41 -8.44 13.72
CA MET A 52 -1.75 -9.06 13.77
C MET A 52 -2.80 -8.01 13.36
N GLY A 53 -3.67 -8.32 12.39
CA GLY A 53 -4.62 -7.35 11.82
C GLY A 53 -3.99 -6.50 10.72
N SER A 54 -2.99 -7.05 10.04
CA SER A 54 -2.26 -6.38 8.96
C SER A 54 -3.14 -6.26 7.71
N PHE A 55 -2.67 -5.49 6.72
CA PHE A 55 -3.29 -5.38 5.41
C PHE A 55 -3.45 -6.74 4.71
N ASN A 56 -2.72 -7.76 5.16
CA ASN A 56 -2.84 -9.13 4.66
C ASN A 56 -4.09 -9.85 5.15
N ASP A 57 -4.68 -9.42 6.27
CA ASP A 57 -5.77 -10.11 6.96
C ASP A 57 -7.17 -9.59 6.53
N ILE A 58 -7.22 -8.63 5.60
CA ILE A 58 -8.48 -8.04 5.13
C ILE A 58 -9.18 -9.02 4.18
N GLY A 59 -10.38 -9.46 4.57
CA GLY A 59 -11.37 -9.97 3.63
C GLY A 59 -12.02 -8.78 2.93
N LEU A 60 -11.66 -8.54 1.67
CA LEU A 60 -12.30 -7.51 0.84
C LEU A 60 -13.74 -7.94 0.59
N ASN A 61 -14.66 -7.45 1.39
CA ASN A 61 -15.97 -8.10 1.51
C ASN A 61 -16.84 -8.00 0.24
N PHE A 62 -16.65 -7.05 -0.67
CA PHE A 62 -17.56 -6.88 -1.83
C PHE A 62 -16.94 -6.12 -3.02
N ILE A 63 -16.04 -6.73 -3.80
CA ILE A 63 -15.55 -6.11 -5.06
C ILE A 63 -15.90 -7.03 -6.24
N THR A 64 -15.00 -7.87 -6.69
CA THR A 64 -15.20 -9.01 -7.61
C THR A 64 -13.96 -9.89 -7.52
N ASN A 65 -13.96 -11.10 -8.08
CA ASN A 65 -12.73 -11.91 -8.13
C ASN A 65 -11.58 -11.19 -8.87
N GLU A 66 -11.89 -10.49 -9.96
CA GLU A 66 -10.91 -9.74 -10.75
C GLU A 66 -10.30 -8.58 -9.95
N GLU A 67 -11.12 -7.82 -9.22
CA GLU A 67 -10.62 -6.71 -8.40
C GLU A 67 -9.85 -7.21 -7.17
N VAL A 68 -10.24 -8.35 -6.59
CA VAL A 68 -9.47 -8.99 -5.52
C VAL A 68 -8.10 -9.41 -6.04
N GLU A 69 -8.03 -10.07 -7.20
CA GLU A 69 -6.77 -10.41 -7.85
C GLU A 69 -5.93 -9.16 -8.10
N ARG A 70 -6.55 -8.08 -8.58
CA ARG A 70 -5.87 -6.81 -8.82
C ARG A 70 -5.30 -6.20 -7.54
N VAL A 71 -6.05 -6.21 -6.43
CA VAL A 71 -5.53 -5.76 -5.13
C VAL A 71 -4.35 -6.62 -4.68
N LEU A 72 -4.40 -7.94 -4.87
CA LEU A 72 -3.30 -8.85 -4.52
C LEU A 72 -2.04 -8.60 -5.36
N GLU A 73 -2.18 -8.28 -6.64
CA GLU A 73 -1.06 -7.89 -7.52
C GLU A 73 -0.42 -6.60 -7.05
N ILE A 74 -1.23 -5.54 -6.85
CA ILE A 74 -0.75 -4.23 -6.39
C ILE A 74 -0.07 -4.38 -5.03
N LYS A 75 -0.64 -5.21 -4.14
CA LYS A 75 -0.06 -5.54 -2.83
C LYS A 75 1.36 -6.09 -2.95
N LYS A 76 1.55 -7.13 -3.77
CA LYS A 76 2.85 -7.77 -3.97
C LYS A 76 3.86 -6.80 -4.59
N TRP A 77 3.40 -6.00 -5.55
CA TRP A 77 4.25 -5.03 -6.23
C TRP A 77 4.70 -3.91 -5.29
N LEU A 78 3.78 -3.28 -4.55
CA LEU A 78 4.07 -2.19 -3.62
C LEU A 78 5.01 -2.63 -2.50
N TYR A 79 4.82 -3.84 -1.96
CA TYR A 79 5.72 -4.41 -0.97
C TYR A 79 7.14 -4.57 -1.54
N SER A 80 7.26 -5.22 -2.70
CA SER A 80 8.56 -5.47 -3.35
C SER A 80 9.27 -4.16 -3.73
N TYR A 81 8.53 -3.21 -4.30
CA TYR A 81 9.05 -1.90 -4.66
C TYR A 81 9.54 -1.14 -3.42
N SER A 82 8.72 -1.08 -2.37
CA SER A 82 9.06 -0.37 -1.13
C SER A 82 10.26 -1.01 -0.42
N LYS A 83 10.34 -2.35 -0.41
CA LYS A 83 11.48 -3.08 0.16
C LYS A 83 12.78 -2.80 -0.60
N LYS A 84 12.73 -2.70 -1.92
CA LYS A 84 13.89 -2.40 -2.79
C LYS A 84 14.37 -0.95 -2.64
N HIS A 85 13.46 0.02 -2.46
CA HIS A 85 13.78 1.45 -2.47
C HIS A 85 13.86 2.10 -1.08
N LYS A 86 13.41 1.41 -0.03
CA LYS A 86 13.65 1.83 1.36
C LYS A 86 15.16 1.89 1.58
N LYS A 87 15.66 3.06 1.96
CA LYS A 87 17.03 3.18 2.46
C LYS A 87 17.09 2.52 3.83
N ASN A 88 17.95 1.51 3.98
CA ASN A 88 18.30 1.01 5.31
C ASN A 88 19.04 2.15 6.02
N ILE A 89 18.45 2.65 7.11
CA ILE A 89 19.08 3.66 7.98
C ILE A 89 20.07 2.98 8.95
N PHE A 90 20.32 1.68 8.79
CA PHE A 90 21.42 0.97 9.45
C PHE A 90 22.48 0.66 8.40
N GLY A 91 23.25 1.70 8.07
CA GLY A 91 24.62 1.56 7.58
C GLY A 91 25.52 1.95 8.75
N PHE A 92 25.83 0.97 9.59
CA PHE A 92 27.01 0.90 10.44
C PHE A 92 27.49 -0.55 10.39
#